data_AF-A0A517P148-F1
#
_entry.id   AF-A0A517P148-F1
#
_cell.length_a   1.000
_cell.length_b   1.000
_cell.length_c   1.000
_cell.angle_alpha   90.00
_cell.angle_beta   90.00
_cell.angle_gamma   90.00
#
_symmetry.space_group_name_H-M   'P 1'
#
loop_
_entity.id
_entity.type
_entity.pdbx_description
1 polymer ?
#
loop_
_entity_poly.entity_id
_entity_poly.type
_entity_poly.pdbx_seq_one_letter_code
_entity_poly.pdbx_strand_id
1 'polypeptide(L)'
;MPPTLECSQVQSRRDQREFIDLEKEIYRDDPNWVPPLWYDLRERVGFKKHPFYDNADARSFVVRRDGRVVGRVAAIVNHAHNRYHDEKRGFFGFYQCYDDIEASNLLLSTACAWLKGQGMTDVRGPANPSLNYEVGLLVEGFDTPPTFLISYNCEYYGRLIEAFGFEKVQDLYCYDASIHQLDTLDPKMKFVIEEATRRFKVECRPLSRKNFTKDVFTFLDIYNQSLQQTWGYVPMSEAEIKHQATGLKHLIVPELTSIAEIDGRPVGSGFGLLDYNPIVKQIGGNLFPFGWLKILTGKKKLKRLRMISTNVLPEYQKWGLGLVTLARMMPGAIEYGIEVGEFSWILESNSLSWGTVERGGAVRTKVQRIYDRSLSDITAE
;
A
#
# COMPACT_ATOMS: atom_id res chain seq x y z
N MET A 1 -39.98 2.82 17.12
CA MET A 1 -39.30 1.53 16.83
C MET A 1 -37.82 1.77 17.00
N PRO A 2 -37.05 0.86 17.62
CA PRO A 2 -35.60 1.00 17.66
C PRO A 2 -35.06 1.07 16.23
N PRO A 3 -33.99 1.85 15.98
CA PRO A 3 -33.39 1.94 14.65
C PRO A 3 -33.01 0.54 14.17
N THR A 4 -33.41 0.19 12.96
CA THR A 4 -33.17 -1.17 12.43
C THR A 4 -31.85 -1.17 11.69
N LEU A 5 -30.89 -1.97 12.19
CA LEU A 5 -29.66 -2.29 11.47
C LEU A 5 -29.87 -3.52 10.59
N GLU A 6 -29.46 -3.41 9.33
CA GLU A 6 -29.51 -4.50 8.37
C GLU A 6 -28.17 -4.60 7.63
N CYS A 7 -27.57 -5.79 7.65
CA CYS A 7 -26.40 -6.09 6.84
C CYS A 7 -26.81 -6.84 5.58
N SER A 8 -26.26 -6.44 4.43
CA SER A 8 -26.58 -7.07 3.14
C SER A 8 -25.35 -7.16 2.25
N GLN A 9 -25.35 -8.15 1.37
CA GLN A 9 -24.31 -8.29 0.34
C GLN A 9 -24.47 -7.21 -0.73
N VAL A 10 -23.36 -6.67 -1.22
CA VAL A 10 -23.32 -5.83 -2.42
C VAL A 10 -23.56 -6.69 -3.66
N GLN A 11 -24.73 -6.55 -4.29
CA GLN A 11 -25.11 -7.37 -5.46
C GLN A 11 -25.45 -6.52 -6.69
N SER A 12 -25.94 -5.29 -6.49
CA SER A 12 -26.37 -4.41 -7.58
C SER A 12 -25.37 -3.28 -7.84
N ARG A 13 -25.48 -2.65 -9.03
CA ARG A 13 -24.74 -1.41 -9.33
C ARG A 13 -25.06 -0.27 -8.35
N ARG A 14 -26.26 -0.28 -7.77
CA ARG A 14 -26.66 0.68 -6.73
C ARG A 14 -25.86 0.42 -5.45
N ASP A 15 -25.80 -0.83 -4.99
CA ASP A 15 -25.02 -1.19 -3.80
C ASP A 15 -23.54 -0.86 -4.00
N GLN A 16 -22.98 -1.16 -5.19
CA GLN A 16 -21.59 -0.82 -5.51
C GLN A 16 -21.35 0.70 -5.43
N ARG A 17 -22.32 1.50 -5.88
CA ARG A 17 -22.23 2.95 -5.76
C ARG A 17 -22.29 3.40 -4.31
N GLU A 18 -23.26 2.92 -3.53
CA GLU A 18 -23.41 3.25 -2.11
C GLU A 18 -22.17 2.83 -1.30
N PHE A 19 -21.58 1.67 -1.61
CA PHE A 19 -20.31 1.19 -1.05
C PHE A 19 -19.17 2.19 -1.32
N ILE A 20 -19.06 2.71 -2.54
CA ILE A 20 -17.98 3.65 -2.89
C ILE A 20 -18.25 5.06 -2.34
N ASP A 21 -19.49 5.51 -2.38
CA ASP A 21 -19.88 6.87 -1.97
C ASP A 21 -19.80 7.06 -0.44
N LEU A 22 -19.96 6.00 0.37
CA LEU A 22 -19.85 6.06 1.84
C LEU A 22 -18.53 6.72 2.31
N GLU A 23 -17.41 6.38 1.66
CA GLU A 23 -16.11 6.97 1.98
C GLU A 23 -16.14 8.50 1.86
N LYS A 24 -16.74 9.04 0.80
CA LYS A 24 -16.86 10.48 0.60
C LYS A 24 -17.70 11.15 1.67
N GLU A 25 -18.69 10.44 2.19
CA GLU A 25 -19.57 10.97 3.24
C GLU A 25 -18.86 11.02 4.59
N ILE A 26 -18.08 9.99 4.93
CA ILE A 26 -17.34 9.92 6.19
C ILE A 26 -16.25 10.99 6.26
N TYR A 27 -15.50 11.18 5.17
CA TYR A 27 -14.35 12.11 5.14
C TYR A 27 -14.67 13.52 4.63
N ARG A 28 -15.94 13.89 4.47
CA ARG A 28 -16.35 15.15 3.84
C ARG A 28 -15.64 16.38 4.43
N ASP A 29 -15.51 16.39 5.75
CA ASP A 29 -14.99 17.53 6.52
C ASP A 29 -13.54 17.30 6.99
N ASP A 30 -12.89 16.23 6.50
CA ASP A 30 -11.52 15.89 6.87
C ASP A 30 -10.51 16.59 5.91
N PRO A 31 -9.69 17.53 6.41
CA PRO A 31 -8.74 18.25 5.57
C PRO A 31 -7.55 17.40 5.13
N ASN A 32 -7.29 16.27 5.79
CA ASN A 32 -6.17 15.37 5.51
C ASN A 32 -6.55 14.23 4.58
N TRP A 33 -7.84 13.90 4.49
CA TRP A 33 -8.31 12.89 3.54
C TRP A 33 -8.02 13.30 2.09
N VAL A 34 -7.67 12.28 1.31
CA VAL A 34 -7.46 12.36 -0.14
C VAL A 34 -8.31 11.24 -0.75
N PRO A 35 -9.21 11.54 -1.69
CA PRO A 35 -10.00 10.50 -2.33
C PRO A 35 -9.11 9.55 -3.12
N PRO A 36 -9.42 8.25 -3.16
CA PRO A 36 -8.74 7.34 -4.07
C PRO A 36 -9.09 7.68 -5.52
N LEU A 37 -8.30 7.16 -6.46
CA LEU A 37 -8.74 7.13 -7.85
C LEU A 37 -9.94 6.18 -7.95
N TRP A 38 -11.14 6.69 -8.18
CA TRP A 38 -12.38 5.88 -8.13
C TRP A 38 -12.41 4.74 -9.15
N TYR A 39 -11.68 4.90 -10.26
CA TYR A 39 -11.52 3.84 -11.25
C TYR A 39 -10.72 2.66 -10.69
N ASP A 40 -9.58 2.96 -10.07
CA ASP A 40 -8.69 2.00 -9.42
C ASP A 40 -9.37 1.32 -8.22
N LEU A 41 -10.05 2.09 -7.35
CA LEU A 41 -10.79 1.52 -6.21
C LEU A 41 -11.83 0.49 -6.67
N ARG A 42 -12.54 0.73 -7.78
CA ARG A 42 -13.53 -0.21 -8.33
C ARG A 42 -12.88 -1.50 -8.86
N GLU A 43 -11.68 -1.41 -9.43
CA GLU A 43 -10.92 -2.59 -9.85
C GLU A 43 -10.41 -3.36 -8.64
N ARG A 44 -9.79 -2.67 -7.67
CA ARG A 44 -9.22 -3.27 -6.46
C ARG A 44 -10.22 -3.94 -5.54
N VAL A 45 -11.47 -3.45 -5.47
CA VAL A 45 -12.54 -4.08 -4.68
C VAL A 45 -13.27 -5.22 -5.44
N GLY A 46 -13.00 -5.38 -6.75
CA GLY A 46 -13.59 -6.44 -7.57
C GLY A 46 -14.91 -6.08 -8.23
N PHE A 47 -15.31 -4.80 -8.24
CA PHE A 47 -16.49 -4.33 -9.01
C PHE A 47 -16.19 -4.15 -10.50
N LYS A 48 -14.90 -4.22 -10.86
CA LYS A 48 -14.39 -4.30 -12.23
C LYS A 48 -13.31 -5.38 -12.30
N LYS A 49 -13.04 -5.85 -13.53
CA LYS A 49 -12.02 -6.87 -13.77
C LYS A 49 -10.66 -6.40 -13.25
N HIS A 50 -10.02 -7.24 -12.45
CA HIS A 50 -8.68 -7.01 -11.95
C HIS A 50 -7.99 -8.37 -11.70
N PRO A 51 -6.74 -8.60 -12.16
CA PRO A 51 -6.13 -9.94 -12.17
C PRO A 51 -5.94 -10.61 -10.82
N PHE A 52 -5.89 -9.85 -9.72
CA PHE A 52 -5.86 -10.41 -8.36
C PHE A 52 -7.01 -11.42 -8.13
N TYR A 53 -8.19 -11.14 -8.67
CA TYR A 53 -9.38 -11.98 -8.52
C TYR A 53 -9.38 -13.22 -9.41
N ASP A 54 -8.36 -13.41 -10.27
CA ASP A 54 -8.14 -14.70 -10.94
C ASP A 54 -7.67 -15.77 -9.93
N ASN A 55 -7.17 -15.36 -8.76
CA ASN A 55 -6.72 -16.22 -7.66
C ASN A 55 -7.31 -15.81 -6.30
N ALA A 56 -8.44 -15.10 -6.28
CA ALA A 56 -9.07 -14.69 -5.04
C ALA A 56 -10.60 -14.64 -5.17
N ASP A 57 -11.29 -15.09 -4.13
CA ASP A 57 -12.73 -14.87 -3.98
C ASP A 57 -12.95 -13.66 -3.07
N ALA A 58 -13.97 -12.85 -3.36
CA ALA A 58 -14.34 -11.77 -2.48
C ALA A 58 -15.84 -11.56 -2.40
N ARG A 59 -16.28 -11.04 -1.26
CA ARG A 59 -17.64 -10.61 -1.03
C ARG A 59 -17.67 -9.31 -0.25
N SER A 60 -18.33 -8.31 -0.83
CA SER A 60 -18.53 -7.01 -0.18
C SER A 60 -19.89 -6.97 0.50
N PHE A 61 -19.93 -6.30 1.65
CA PHE A 61 -21.12 -6.10 2.47
C PHE A 61 -21.27 -4.62 2.82
N VAL A 62 -22.52 -4.20 3.03
CA VAL A 62 -22.89 -2.90 3.58
C VAL A 62 -23.86 -3.10 4.74
N VAL A 63 -23.72 -2.29 5.78
CA VAL A 63 -24.70 -2.17 6.86
C VAL A 63 -25.48 -0.88 6.69
N ARG A 64 -26.81 -0.98 6.82
CA ARG A 64 -27.73 0.16 6.77
C ARG A 64 -28.39 0.37 8.13
N ARG A 65 -28.45 1.62 8.57
CA ARG A 65 -29.27 2.07 9.71
C ARG A 65 -30.40 2.92 9.13
N ASP A 66 -31.63 2.47 9.33
CA ASP A 66 -32.84 3.15 8.82
C ASP A 66 -32.77 3.44 7.31
N GLY A 67 -32.26 2.47 6.53
CA GLY A 67 -32.13 2.54 5.08
C GLY A 67 -30.92 3.32 4.55
N ARG A 68 -30.15 4.00 5.42
CA ARG A 68 -28.90 4.68 5.04
C ARG A 68 -27.70 3.79 5.30
N VAL A 69 -26.80 3.66 4.32
CA VAL A 69 -25.53 2.94 4.51
C VAL A 69 -24.67 3.67 5.56
N VAL A 70 -24.27 2.94 6.59
CA VAL A 70 -23.44 3.45 7.70
C VAL A 70 -22.11 2.71 7.85
N GLY A 71 -21.95 1.57 7.17
CA GLY A 71 -20.70 0.81 7.16
C GLY A 71 -20.57 -0.08 5.93
N ARG A 72 -19.33 -0.43 5.57
CA ARG A 72 -18.98 -1.30 4.45
C ARG A 72 -17.71 -2.08 4.72
N VAL A 73 -17.60 -3.29 4.18
CA VAL A 73 -16.38 -4.12 4.24
C VAL A 73 -16.34 -5.06 3.05
N ALA A 74 -15.15 -5.44 2.61
CA ALA A 74 -14.96 -6.61 1.75
C ALA A 74 -14.26 -7.73 2.54
N ALA A 75 -14.82 -8.93 2.46
CA ALA A 75 -14.19 -10.16 2.91
C ALA A 75 -13.54 -10.84 1.70
N ILE A 76 -12.32 -11.34 1.84
CA ILE A 76 -11.47 -11.77 0.72
C ILE A 76 -10.78 -13.08 1.10
N VAL A 77 -10.84 -14.08 0.22
CA VAL A 77 -10.03 -15.29 0.30
C VAL A 77 -8.95 -15.18 -0.77
N ASN A 78 -7.70 -14.92 -0.36
CA ASN A 78 -6.57 -14.89 -1.26
C ASN A 78 -5.97 -16.30 -1.37
N HIS A 79 -6.31 -17.02 -2.43
CA HIS A 79 -5.86 -18.41 -2.61
C HIS A 79 -4.35 -18.49 -2.84
N ALA A 80 -3.74 -17.46 -3.43
CA ALA A 80 -2.29 -17.41 -3.60
C ALA A 80 -1.57 -17.31 -2.24
N HIS A 81 -2.09 -16.48 -1.31
CA HIS A 81 -1.59 -16.40 0.06
C HIS A 81 -1.67 -17.74 0.78
N ASN A 82 -2.86 -18.36 0.76
CA ASN A 82 -3.11 -19.61 1.46
C ASN A 82 -2.24 -20.76 0.93
N ARG A 83 -2.02 -20.85 -0.39
CA ARG A 83 -1.10 -21.83 -0.97
C ARG A 83 0.37 -21.56 -0.62
N TYR A 84 0.79 -20.29 -0.62
CA TYR A 84 2.20 -19.93 -0.39
C TYR A 84 2.61 -20.10 1.07
N HIS A 85 1.73 -19.75 2.01
CA HIS A 85 2.00 -19.84 3.45
C HIS A 85 1.48 -21.12 4.11
N ASP A 86 0.79 -21.99 3.36
CA ASP A 86 0.09 -23.18 3.88
C ASP A 86 -0.88 -22.83 5.03
N GLU A 87 -1.73 -21.82 4.78
CA GLU A 87 -2.68 -21.27 5.75
C GLU A 87 -4.13 -21.41 5.27
N LYS A 88 -5.08 -21.25 6.20
CA LYS A 88 -6.51 -21.08 5.92
C LYS A 88 -6.96 -19.70 6.37
N ARG A 89 -6.38 -18.65 5.79
CA ARG A 89 -6.59 -17.27 6.21
C ARG A 89 -7.48 -16.51 5.24
N GLY A 90 -8.52 -15.91 5.79
CA GLY A 90 -9.31 -14.88 5.16
C GLY A 90 -8.71 -13.49 5.40
N PHE A 91 -9.19 -12.52 4.64
CA PHE A 91 -8.81 -11.12 4.79
C PHE A 91 -10.06 -10.24 4.85
N PHE A 92 -9.98 -9.14 5.58
CA PHE A 92 -10.94 -8.05 5.46
C PHE A 92 -10.25 -6.79 4.94
N GLY A 93 -11.00 -5.97 4.20
CA GLY A 93 -10.48 -4.77 3.56
C GLY A 93 -11.60 -3.82 3.17
N PHE A 94 -11.21 -2.67 2.62
CA PHE A 94 -12.10 -1.59 2.18
C PHE A 94 -13.10 -1.17 3.26
N TYR A 95 -12.71 -1.35 4.53
CA TYR A 95 -13.54 -1.10 5.69
C TYR A 95 -13.79 0.40 5.82
N GLN A 96 -15.06 0.78 5.93
CA GLN A 96 -15.47 2.11 6.35
C GLN A 96 -16.69 1.96 7.25
N CYS A 97 -16.77 2.74 8.32
CA CYS A 97 -17.92 2.73 9.21
C CYS A 97 -17.99 4.08 9.91
N TYR A 98 -19.19 4.63 10.11
CA TYR A 98 -19.35 5.70 11.10
C TYR A 98 -18.91 5.22 12.48
N ASP A 99 -18.74 6.15 13.41
CA ASP A 99 -18.43 5.84 14.81
C ASP A 99 -19.65 5.20 15.52
N ASP A 100 -19.89 3.94 15.17
CA ASP A 100 -21.06 3.14 15.50
C ASP A 100 -20.60 1.70 15.72
N ILE A 101 -20.43 1.33 16.99
CA ILE A 101 -19.91 0.02 17.38
C ILE A 101 -20.87 -1.12 16.99
N GLU A 102 -22.17 -0.87 17.02
CA GLU A 102 -23.19 -1.86 16.70
C GLU A 102 -23.16 -2.18 15.21
N ALA A 103 -23.09 -1.15 14.36
CA ALA A 103 -22.95 -1.31 12.91
C ALA A 103 -21.61 -1.97 12.53
N SER A 104 -20.51 -1.57 13.19
CA SER A 104 -19.19 -2.17 12.96
C SER A 104 -19.17 -3.66 13.31
N ASN A 105 -19.70 -4.03 14.48
CA ASN A 105 -19.75 -5.41 14.93
C ASN A 105 -20.59 -6.29 13.99
N LEU A 106 -21.78 -5.82 13.58
CA LEU A 106 -22.63 -6.54 12.64
C LEU A 106 -21.95 -6.72 11.27
N LEU A 107 -21.23 -5.70 10.81
CA LEU A 107 -20.53 -5.73 9.53
C LEU A 107 -19.35 -6.71 9.55
N LEU A 108 -18.51 -6.64 10.58
CA LEU A 108 -17.35 -7.52 10.75
C LEU A 108 -17.77 -8.98 11.04
N SER A 109 -18.83 -9.20 11.83
CA SER A 109 -19.37 -10.54 12.07
C SER A 109 -19.88 -11.19 10.78
N THR A 110 -20.60 -10.43 9.94
CA THR A 110 -21.10 -10.91 8.64
C THR A 110 -19.94 -11.30 7.72
N ALA A 111 -18.90 -10.46 7.63
CA ALA A 111 -17.70 -10.75 6.84
C ALA A 111 -16.98 -12.01 7.34
N CYS A 112 -16.80 -12.14 8.66
CA CYS A 112 -16.17 -13.29 9.28
C CYS A 112 -16.96 -14.59 9.09
N ALA A 113 -18.29 -14.53 9.20
CA ALA A 113 -19.17 -15.67 8.96
C ALA A 113 -19.05 -16.16 7.50
N TRP A 114 -18.97 -15.25 6.54
CA TRP A 114 -18.72 -15.62 5.14
C TRP A 114 -17.36 -16.30 4.97
N LEU A 115 -16.28 -15.74 5.55
CA LEU A 115 -14.93 -16.34 5.48
C LEU A 115 -14.88 -17.74 6.11
N LYS A 116 -15.54 -17.92 7.26
CA LYS A 116 -15.70 -19.23 7.92
C LYS A 116 -16.43 -20.21 7.00
N GLY A 117 -17.49 -19.75 6.32
CA GLY A 117 -18.19 -20.53 5.30
C GLY A 117 -17.35 -20.86 4.05
N GLN A 118 -16.29 -20.11 3.77
CA GLN A 118 -15.28 -20.44 2.76
C GLN A 118 -14.17 -21.37 3.27
N GLY A 119 -14.28 -21.85 4.52
CA GLY A 119 -13.32 -22.78 5.13
C GLY A 119 -12.08 -22.11 5.72
N MET A 120 -12.11 -20.80 5.94
CA MET A 120 -11.03 -20.08 6.63
C MET A 120 -11.12 -20.29 8.15
N THR A 121 -9.96 -20.33 8.81
CA THR A 121 -9.81 -20.45 10.27
C THR A 121 -9.48 -19.12 10.93
N ASP A 122 -8.86 -18.20 10.20
CA ASP A 122 -8.37 -16.91 10.70
C ASP A 122 -8.73 -15.80 9.74
N VAL A 123 -8.76 -14.56 10.23
CA VAL A 123 -8.97 -13.36 9.42
C VAL A 123 -7.92 -12.29 9.74
N ARG A 124 -7.37 -11.69 8.68
CA ARG A 124 -6.35 -10.63 8.75
C ARG A 124 -6.81 -9.35 8.05
N GLY A 125 -6.45 -8.18 8.57
CA GLY A 125 -6.67 -6.93 7.85
C GLY A 125 -6.42 -5.67 8.67
N PRO A 126 -6.70 -4.49 8.10
CA PRO A 126 -7.28 -4.31 6.77
C PRO A 126 -6.25 -4.49 5.63
N ALA A 127 -6.67 -5.12 4.52
CA ALA A 127 -5.89 -5.25 3.28
C ALA A 127 -6.76 -4.97 2.03
N ASN A 128 -6.30 -4.09 1.13
CA ASN A 128 -7.11 -3.50 0.05
C ASN A 128 -6.54 -3.76 -1.36
N PRO A 129 -6.56 -4.99 -1.91
CA PRO A 129 -7.06 -6.25 -1.31
C PRO A 129 -6.00 -7.16 -0.68
N SER A 130 -4.70 -6.86 -0.83
CA SER A 130 -3.61 -7.67 -0.29
C SER A 130 -2.41 -6.80 0.09
N LEU A 131 -1.37 -7.40 0.69
CA LEU A 131 -0.16 -6.69 1.09
C LEU A 131 0.65 -6.13 -0.09
N ASN A 132 0.38 -6.56 -1.33
CA ASN A 132 0.99 -5.98 -2.53
C ASN A 132 0.28 -4.69 -3.00
N TYR A 133 -0.80 -4.29 -2.33
CA TYR A 133 -1.59 -3.08 -2.61
C TYR A 133 -1.59 -2.16 -1.39
N GLU A 134 -2.68 -1.43 -1.11
CA GLU A 134 -2.85 -0.66 0.12
C GLU A 134 -3.17 -1.58 1.30
N VAL A 135 -2.42 -1.45 2.40
CA VAL A 135 -2.61 -2.29 3.59
C VAL A 135 -2.38 -1.50 4.87
N GLY A 136 -3.02 -1.94 5.94
CA GLY A 136 -2.86 -1.40 7.28
C GLY A 136 -3.83 -0.26 7.57
N LEU A 137 -4.17 -0.15 8.85
CA LEU A 137 -4.99 0.90 9.44
C LEU A 137 -4.07 1.96 10.04
N LEU A 138 -4.28 3.24 9.72
CA LEU A 138 -3.55 4.33 10.35
C LEU A 138 -3.92 4.35 11.83
N VAL A 139 -2.93 4.28 12.70
CA VAL A 139 -3.06 4.33 14.17
C VAL A 139 -2.25 5.47 14.80
N GLU A 140 -1.27 6.03 14.09
CA GLU A 140 -0.51 7.21 14.51
C GLU A 140 -0.24 8.14 13.32
N GLY A 141 -0.29 9.46 13.54
CA GLY A 141 0.03 10.49 12.54
C GLY A 141 -1.17 10.96 11.71
N PHE A 142 -2.32 11.22 12.35
CA PHE A 142 -3.55 11.72 11.69
C PHE A 142 -3.52 13.21 11.30
N ASP A 143 -2.50 13.94 11.76
CA ASP A 143 -2.32 15.38 11.62
C ASP A 143 -1.94 15.84 10.20
N THR A 144 -1.51 14.90 9.35
CA THR A 144 -1.11 15.18 7.96
C THR A 144 -1.77 14.22 6.96
N PRO A 145 -1.94 14.63 5.68
CA PRO A 145 -2.45 13.75 4.64
C PRO A 145 -1.61 12.47 4.47
N PRO A 146 -2.19 11.36 3.94
CA PRO A 146 -1.41 10.21 3.55
C PRO A 146 -0.48 10.56 2.38
N THR A 147 0.63 9.86 2.25
CA THR A 147 1.44 9.86 1.02
C THR A 147 0.77 8.95 -0.03
N PHE A 148 1.02 9.19 -1.31
CA PHE A 148 0.44 8.39 -2.40
C PHE A 148 0.58 6.87 -2.18
N LEU A 149 -0.52 6.13 -2.39
CA LEU A 149 -0.65 4.68 -2.17
C LEU A 149 -0.42 4.23 -0.71
N ILE A 150 -0.68 5.11 0.27
CA ILE A 150 -0.77 4.78 1.70
C ILE A 150 -2.21 4.96 2.15
N SER A 151 -2.70 4.01 2.95
CA SER A 151 -4.03 4.03 3.53
C SER A 151 -4.22 5.20 4.50
N TYR A 152 -5.47 5.68 4.56
CA TYR A 152 -5.92 6.69 5.51
C TYR A 152 -7.30 6.29 6.01
N ASN A 153 -7.56 6.51 7.30
CA ASN A 153 -8.84 6.23 7.93
C ASN A 153 -9.14 7.24 9.04
N CYS A 154 -10.37 7.19 9.58
CA CYS A 154 -10.69 7.97 10.76
C CYS A 154 -9.99 7.37 11.99
N GLU A 155 -9.64 8.24 12.94
CA GLU A 155 -8.92 7.87 14.16
C GLU A 155 -9.66 6.82 15.01
N TYR A 156 -10.99 6.88 15.06
CA TYR A 156 -11.80 5.95 15.85
C TYR A 156 -11.87 4.53 15.28
N TYR A 157 -11.34 4.26 14.07
CA TYR A 157 -11.47 2.93 13.45
C TYR A 157 -10.72 1.84 14.23
N GLY A 158 -9.57 2.18 14.84
CA GLY A 158 -8.81 1.23 15.66
C GLY A 158 -9.67 0.70 16.79
N ARG A 159 -10.35 1.60 17.52
CA ARG A 159 -11.29 1.24 18.58
C ARG A 159 -12.42 0.34 18.10
N LEU A 160 -13.01 0.60 16.92
CA LEU A 160 -14.10 -0.23 16.39
C LEU A 160 -13.62 -1.66 16.09
N ILE A 161 -12.46 -1.78 15.44
CA ILE A 161 -11.87 -3.07 15.06
C ILE A 161 -11.45 -3.86 16.32
N GLU A 162 -10.78 -3.22 17.26
CA GLU A 162 -10.32 -3.82 18.52
C GLU A 162 -11.50 -4.23 19.40
N ALA A 163 -12.55 -3.42 19.49
CA ALA A 163 -13.75 -3.73 20.27
C ALA A 163 -14.54 -4.92 19.70
N PHE A 164 -14.43 -5.21 18.39
CA PHE A 164 -14.97 -6.45 17.85
C PHE A 164 -14.17 -7.67 18.35
N GLY A 165 -12.86 -7.52 18.60
CA GLY A 165 -11.96 -8.56 19.12
C GLY A 165 -10.75 -8.86 18.23
N PHE A 166 -10.39 -7.94 17.30
CA PHE A 166 -9.16 -8.04 16.52
C PHE A 166 -7.95 -7.58 17.35
N GLU A 167 -6.83 -8.26 17.18
CA GLU A 167 -5.58 -7.96 17.90
C GLU A 167 -4.48 -7.56 16.91
N LYS A 168 -3.58 -6.68 17.34
CA LYS A 168 -2.41 -6.28 16.55
C LYS A 168 -1.59 -7.51 16.17
N VAL A 169 -1.23 -7.64 14.90
CA VAL A 169 -0.25 -8.65 14.44
C VAL A 169 1.03 -8.02 13.90
N GLN A 170 0.95 -6.85 13.27
CA GLN A 170 2.11 -6.21 12.66
C GLN A 170 1.89 -4.71 12.49
N ASP A 171 2.85 -3.90 12.90
CA ASP A 171 2.92 -2.48 12.53
C ASP A 171 3.78 -2.25 11.29
N LEU A 172 3.41 -1.24 10.51
CA LEU A 172 4.15 -0.73 9.36
C LEU A 172 4.45 0.75 9.55
N TYR A 173 5.73 1.07 9.54
CA TYR A 173 6.21 2.42 9.76
C TYR A 173 6.34 3.19 8.44
N CYS A 174 6.02 4.47 8.50
CA CYS A 174 6.31 5.46 7.46
C CYS A 174 7.31 6.47 8.02
N TYR A 175 8.35 6.76 7.26
CA TYR A 175 9.41 7.69 7.65
C TYR A 175 9.54 8.82 6.64
N ASP A 176 9.76 10.04 7.11
CA ASP A 176 10.08 11.19 6.28
C ASP A 176 11.55 11.56 6.45
N ALA A 177 12.23 11.86 5.33
CA ALA A 177 13.56 12.44 5.33
C ALA A 177 13.56 13.71 4.48
N SER A 178 14.10 14.80 5.03
CA SER A 178 14.30 16.03 4.28
C SER A 178 15.55 15.94 3.43
N ILE A 179 15.45 16.31 2.15
CA ILE A 179 16.62 16.42 1.25
C ILE A 179 17.59 17.50 1.73
N HIS A 180 17.15 18.45 2.56
CA HIS A 180 18.03 19.47 3.13
C HIS A 180 18.90 18.96 4.30
N GLN A 181 18.67 17.73 4.76
CA GLN A 181 19.43 17.12 5.85
C GLN A 181 20.50 16.13 5.34
N LEU A 182 20.77 16.09 4.04
CA LEU A 182 21.75 15.18 3.44
C LEU A 182 23.18 15.38 3.99
N ASP A 183 23.52 16.59 4.40
CA ASP A 183 24.84 16.88 5.01
C ASP A 183 24.97 16.28 6.43
N THR A 184 23.86 15.90 7.06
CA THR A 184 23.82 15.27 8.38
C THR A 184 23.82 13.74 8.33
N LEU A 185 23.90 13.14 7.13
CA LEU A 185 23.96 11.69 6.97
C LEU A 185 25.18 11.09 7.68
N ASP A 186 24.97 9.95 8.35
CA ASP A 186 26.04 9.19 9.01
C ASP A 186 27.20 8.92 8.02
N PRO A 187 28.44 9.35 8.30
CA PRO A 187 29.60 9.09 7.45
C PRO A 187 29.78 7.60 7.10
N LYS A 188 29.33 6.68 7.96
CA LYS A 188 29.34 5.24 7.69
C LYS A 188 28.49 4.88 6.47
N MET A 189 27.40 5.60 6.19
CA MET A 189 26.58 5.33 5.00
C MET A 189 27.34 5.64 3.72
N LYS A 190 28.07 6.77 3.67
CA LYS A 190 28.92 7.12 2.53
C LYS A 190 30.00 6.06 2.30
N PHE A 191 30.67 5.64 3.38
CA PHE A 191 31.65 4.54 3.32
C PHE A 191 31.05 3.24 2.78
N VAL A 192 29.86 2.84 3.25
CA VAL A 192 29.18 1.61 2.78
C VAL A 192 28.83 1.71 1.29
N ILE A 193 28.35 2.87 0.82
CA ILE A 193 28.03 3.10 -0.60
C ILE A 193 29.30 2.97 -1.45
N GLU A 194 30.38 3.64 -1.06
CA GLU A 194 31.65 3.62 -1.79
C GLU A 194 32.25 2.21 -1.83
N GLU A 195 32.29 1.52 -0.69
CA GLU A 195 32.86 0.18 -0.59
C GLU A 195 32.03 -0.86 -1.36
N ALA A 196 30.70 -0.80 -1.26
CA ALA A 196 29.81 -1.68 -2.02
C ALA A 196 29.98 -1.47 -3.53
N THR A 197 30.00 -0.20 -3.96
CA THR A 197 30.19 0.17 -5.37
C THR A 197 31.52 -0.34 -5.89
N ARG A 198 32.61 -0.11 -5.14
CA ARG A 198 33.97 -0.53 -5.51
C ARG A 198 34.13 -2.05 -5.54
N ARG A 199 33.64 -2.74 -4.50
CA ARG A 199 33.80 -4.20 -4.32
C ARG A 199 33.10 -4.98 -5.43
N PHE A 200 31.87 -4.60 -5.74
CA PHE A 200 31.04 -5.31 -6.72
C PHE A 200 31.07 -4.67 -8.11
N LYS A 201 31.81 -3.56 -8.29
CA LYS A 201 31.81 -2.76 -9.52
C LYS A 201 30.39 -2.44 -9.98
N VAL A 202 29.55 -2.02 -9.03
CA VAL A 202 28.12 -1.79 -9.28
C VAL A 202 27.96 -0.64 -10.25
N GLU A 203 27.19 -0.87 -11.31
CA GLU A 203 26.72 0.18 -12.21
C GLU A 203 25.26 0.49 -11.89
N CYS A 204 24.92 1.76 -11.71
CA CYS A 204 23.53 2.17 -11.48
C CYS A 204 23.03 3.06 -12.61
N ARG A 205 21.84 2.74 -13.12
CA ARG A 205 21.18 3.50 -14.19
C ARG A 205 19.70 3.73 -13.87
N PRO A 206 19.07 4.79 -14.40
CA PRO A 206 17.61 4.93 -14.32
C PRO A 206 16.92 3.88 -15.19
N LEU A 207 15.61 3.72 -14.99
CA LEU A 207 14.77 3.01 -15.95
C LEU A 207 14.89 3.66 -17.34
N SER A 208 14.99 2.85 -18.39
CA SER A 208 15.11 3.32 -19.76
C SER A 208 13.76 3.84 -20.27
N ARG A 209 13.74 5.06 -20.80
CA ARG A 209 12.56 5.57 -21.51
C ARG A 209 12.23 4.75 -22.77
N LYS A 210 13.26 4.18 -23.42
CA LYS A 210 13.11 3.38 -24.65
C LYS A 210 12.66 1.95 -24.34
N ASN A 211 13.27 1.32 -23.34
CA ASN A 211 13.00 -0.06 -22.93
C ASN A 211 12.12 -0.14 -21.68
N PHE A 212 11.24 0.84 -21.51
CA PHE A 212 10.54 1.10 -20.26
C PHE A 212 9.80 -0.12 -19.72
N THR A 213 9.00 -0.77 -20.57
CA THR A 213 8.24 -1.96 -20.17
C THR A 213 9.16 -3.09 -19.72
N LYS A 214 10.27 -3.33 -20.44
CA LYS A 214 11.27 -4.34 -20.06
C LYS A 214 11.86 -4.03 -18.69
N ASP A 215 12.27 -2.78 -18.44
CA ASP A 215 12.87 -2.41 -17.17
C ASP A 215 11.86 -2.44 -16.00
N VAL A 216 10.58 -2.15 -16.25
CA VAL A 216 9.52 -2.35 -15.23
C VAL A 216 9.33 -3.85 -14.91
N PHE A 217 9.41 -4.74 -15.91
CA PHE A 217 9.39 -6.17 -15.65
C PHE A 217 10.62 -6.62 -14.86
N THR A 218 11.83 -6.14 -15.21
CA THR A 218 13.05 -6.39 -14.43
C THR A 218 12.89 -5.94 -12.97
N PHE A 219 12.31 -4.75 -12.75
CA PHE A 219 12.02 -4.24 -11.41
C PHE A 219 11.08 -5.18 -10.64
N LEU A 220 9.96 -5.58 -11.25
CA LEU A 220 8.96 -6.45 -10.61
C LEU A 220 9.50 -7.87 -10.36
N ASP A 221 10.42 -8.35 -11.18
CA ASP A 221 11.13 -9.61 -10.98
C ASP A 221 12.08 -9.54 -9.77
N ILE A 222 12.91 -8.49 -9.67
CA ILE A 222 13.74 -8.23 -8.47
C ILE A 222 12.85 -8.08 -7.23
N TYR A 223 11.74 -7.35 -7.34
CA TYR A 223 10.76 -7.20 -6.25
C TYR A 223 10.28 -8.57 -5.77
N ASN A 224 9.83 -9.44 -6.68
CA ASN A 224 9.33 -10.76 -6.32
C ASN A 224 10.39 -11.68 -5.68
N GLN A 225 11.63 -11.62 -6.15
CA GLN A 225 12.72 -12.42 -5.60
C GLN A 225 13.21 -11.88 -4.24
N SER A 226 13.22 -10.56 -4.07
CA SER A 226 13.77 -9.91 -2.87
C SER A 226 12.85 -10.00 -1.64
N LEU A 227 11.53 -10.12 -1.83
CA LEU A 227 10.54 -10.05 -0.76
C LEU A 227 10.06 -11.42 -0.24
N GLN A 228 10.62 -12.53 -0.71
CA GLN A 228 10.15 -13.87 -0.31
C GLN A 228 10.19 -14.13 1.21
N GLN A 229 11.08 -13.45 1.93
CA GLN A 229 11.23 -13.52 3.39
C GLN A 229 10.49 -12.39 4.13
N THR A 230 9.79 -11.52 3.41
CA THR A 230 9.02 -10.42 3.98
C THR A 230 7.70 -10.97 4.54
N TRP A 231 7.37 -10.58 5.77
CA TRP A 231 6.16 -11.05 6.44
C TRP A 231 4.90 -10.77 5.61
N GLY A 232 4.07 -11.80 5.44
CA GLY A 232 2.80 -11.74 4.71
C GLY A 232 2.94 -11.52 3.20
N TYR A 233 4.15 -11.46 2.65
CA TYR A 233 4.37 -11.28 1.23
C TYR A 233 3.89 -12.51 0.44
N VAL A 234 3.35 -12.26 -0.75
CA VAL A 234 2.95 -13.29 -1.72
C VAL A 234 3.41 -12.86 -3.11
N PRO A 235 4.09 -13.72 -3.87
CA PRO A 235 4.47 -13.43 -5.24
C PRO A 235 3.27 -13.03 -6.10
N MET A 236 3.37 -11.88 -6.78
CA MET A 236 2.37 -11.47 -7.75
C MET A 236 2.43 -12.37 -8.98
N SER A 237 1.25 -12.69 -9.54
CA SER A 237 1.16 -13.35 -10.84
C SER A 237 1.65 -12.45 -11.98
N GLU A 238 2.02 -13.05 -13.12
CA GLU A 238 2.42 -12.30 -14.32
C GLU A 238 1.32 -11.32 -14.79
N ALA A 239 0.04 -11.72 -14.65
CA ALA A 239 -1.10 -10.88 -15.00
C ALA A 239 -1.22 -9.65 -14.09
N GLU A 240 -1.00 -9.82 -12.78
CA GLU A 240 -0.96 -8.70 -11.82
C GLU A 240 0.21 -7.76 -12.11
N ILE A 241 1.41 -8.32 -12.34
CA ILE A 241 2.62 -7.56 -12.72
C ILE A 241 2.35 -6.70 -13.95
N LYS A 242 1.80 -7.29 -15.01
CA LYS A 242 1.48 -6.58 -16.26
C LYS A 242 0.44 -5.48 -16.05
N HIS A 243 -0.58 -5.75 -15.23
CA HIS A 243 -1.61 -4.77 -14.90
C HIS A 243 -1.02 -3.57 -14.14
N GLN A 244 -0.23 -3.81 -13.08
CA GLN A 244 0.45 -2.76 -12.33
C GLN A 244 1.44 -1.96 -13.18
N ALA A 245 2.25 -2.65 -14.00
CA ALA A 245 3.21 -2.02 -14.91
C ALA A 245 2.55 -1.03 -15.87
N THR A 246 1.34 -1.35 -16.35
CA THR A 246 0.58 -0.49 -17.27
C THR A 246 0.14 0.81 -16.59
N GLY A 247 -0.36 0.73 -15.35
CA GLY A 247 -0.74 1.92 -14.58
C GLY A 247 0.44 2.79 -14.18
N LEU A 248 1.50 2.17 -13.65
CA LEU A 248 2.70 2.86 -13.17
C LEU A 248 3.47 3.57 -14.30
N LYS A 249 3.39 3.07 -15.54
CA LYS A 249 4.11 3.64 -16.69
C LYS A 249 3.94 5.15 -16.85
N HIS A 250 2.75 5.67 -16.56
CA HIS A 250 2.45 7.08 -16.70
C HIS A 250 2.91 7.94 -15.52
N LEU A 251 3.15 7.30 -14.37
CA LEU A 251 3.50 7.92 -13.10
C LEU A 251 5.01 7.92 -12.83
N ILE A 252 5.75 6.98 -13.42
CA ILE A 252 7.19 6.86 -13.22
C ILE A 252 7.94 8.05 -13.85
N VAL A 253 8.89 8.57 -13.08
CA VAL A 253 9.91 9.52 -13.55
C VAL A 253 11.25 8.77 -13.54
N PRO A 254 11.83 8.45 -14.71
CA PRO A 254 13.07 7.67 -14.81
C PRO A 254 14.20 8.16 -13.90
N GLU A 255 14.36 9.47 -13.77
CA GLU A 255 15.38 10.12 -12.97
C GLU A 255 15.25 9.79 -11.48
N LEU A 256 14.05 9.42 -11.03
CA LEU A 256 13.70 9.04 -9.65
C LEU A 256 13.63 7.51 -9.50
N THR A 257 14.41 6.78 -10.31
CA THR A 257 14.54 5.33 -10.23
C THR A 257 16.00 4.91 -10.37
N SER A 258 16.29 3.67 -10.02
CA SER A 258 17.63 3.08 -10.13
C SER A 258 17.53 1.58 -10.35
N ILE A 259 18.33 1.06 -11.27
CA ILE A 259 18.63 -0.36 -11.44
C ILE A 259 20.13 -0.49 -11.17
N ALA A 260 20.49 -1.33 -10.20
CA ALA A 260 21.86 -1.71 -9.90
C ALA A 260 22.21 -2.99 -10.65
N GLU A 261 23.29 -2.93 -11.41
CA GLU A 261 23.80 -4.03 -12.24
C GLU A 261 25.21 -4.41 -11.79
N ILE A 262 25.48 -5.72 -11.77
CA ILE A 262 26.82 -6.30 -11.59
C ILE A 262 27.08 -7.15 -12.83
N ASP A 263 28.16 -6.87 -13.56
CA ASP A 263 28.51 -7.55 -14.82
C ASP A 263 27.34 -7.60 -15.82
N GLY A 264 26.55 -6.52 -15.90
CA GLY A 264 25.38 -6.40 -16.78
C GLY A 264 24.13 -7.16 -16.31
N ARG A 265 24.18 -7.84 -15.16
CA ARG A 265 23.01 -8.49 -14.53
C ARG A 265 22.35 -7.53 -13.53
N PRO A 266 21.05 -7.23 -13.67
CA PRO A 266 20.29 -6.52 -12.64
C PRO A 266 20.25 -7.33 -11.33
N VAL A 267 20.69 -6.70 -10.24
CA VAL A 267 20.75 -7.31 -8.90
C VAL A 267 20.02 -6.51 -7.83
N GLY A 268 19.65 -5.27 -8.13
CA GLY A 268 18.88 -4.43 -7.22
C GLY A 268 18.16 -3.30 -7.94
N SER A 269 17.19 -2.71 -7.26
CA SER A 269 16.37 -1.64 -7.79
C SER A 269 15.90 -0.69 -6.70
N GLY A 270 16.04 0.60 -6.96
CA GLY A 270 15.39 1.68 -6.23
C GLY A 270 14.24 2.24 -7.05
N PHE A 271 13.05 2.32 -6.47
CA PHE A 271 11.86 2.81 -7.16
C PHE A 271 11.16 3.89 -6.35
N GLY A 272 11.30 5.13 -6.81
CA GLY A 272 10.62 6.29 -6.28
C GLY A 272 9.40 6.67 -7.10
N LEU A 273 8.30 6.98 -6.44
CA LEU A 273 7.07 7.46 -7.04
C LEU A 273 6.67 8.81 -6.44
N LEU A 274 6.33 9.77 -7.27
CA LEU A 274 5.89 11.08 -6.77
C LEU A 274 4.63 10.94 -5.93
N ASP A 275 4.47 11.79 -4.93
CA ASP A 275 3.22 11.90 -4.19
C ASP A 275 2.16 12.60 -5.04
N TYR A 276 1.32 11.82 -5.73
CA TYR A 276 0.27 12.35 -6.59
C TYR A 276 -0.97 12.87 -5.83
N ASN A 277 -1.04 12.64 -4.52
CA ASN A 277 -2.22 12.97 -3.71
C ASN A 277 -2.69 14.44 -3.84
N PRO A 278 -1.81 15.47 -3.90
CA PRO A 278 -2.25 16.85 -4.11
C PRO A 278 -3.07 17.04 -5.40
N ILE A 279 -2.68 16.38 -6.48
CA ILE A 279 -3.40 16.45 -7.76
C ILE A 279 -4.66 15.59 -7.71
N VAL A 280 -4.58 14.39 -7.13
CA VAL A 280 -5.74 13.49 -6.96
C VAL A 280 -6.85 14.17 -6.16
N LYS A 281 -6.49 14.90 -5.10
CA LYS A 281 -7.42 15.73 -4.32
C LYS A 281 -8.05 16.82 -5.16
N GLN A 282 -7.27 17.54 -5.98
CA GLN A 282 -7.77 18.59 -6.88
C GLN A 282 -8.78 18.07 -7.91
N ILE A 283 -8.66 16.82 -8.35
CA ILE A 283 -9.59 16.18 -9.32
C ILE A 283 -10.71 15.39 -8.64
N GLY A 284 -10.76 15.39 -7.30
CA GLY A 284 -11.74 14.63 -6.52
C GLY A 284 -11.70 13.12 -6.82
N GLY A 285 -10.54 12.56 -7.13
CA GLY A 285 -10.36 11.14 -7.48
C GLY A 285 -10.83 10.73 -8.90
N ASN A 286 -11.33 11.66 -9.73
CA ASN A 286 -11.87 11.35 -11.04
C ASN A 286 -10.84 11.58 -12.17
N LEU A 287 -10.39 10.50 -12.81
CA LEU A 287 -9.47 10.58 -13.97
C LEU A 287 -10.14 11.14 -15.23
N PHE A 288 -11.43 10.86 -15.43
CA PHE A 288 -12.14 11.20 -16.66
C PHE A 288 -13.18 12.29 -16.42
N PRO A 289 -13.44 13.16 -17.42
CA PRO A 289 -12.82 13.15 -18.75
C PRO A 289 -11.40 13.75 -18.81
N PHE A 290 -10.99 14.61 -17.86
CA PHE A 290 -9.75 15.40 -17.97
C PHE A 290 -8.80 15.35 -16.76
N GLY A 291 -9.12 14.58 -15.71
CA GLY A 291 -8.26 14.46 -14.53
C GLY A 291 -6.89 13.83 -14.82
N TRP A 292 -6.83 12.87 -15.75
CA TRP A 292 -5.58 12.26 -16.21
C TRP A 292 -4.61 13.31 -16.79
N LEU A 293 -5.12 14.33 -17.49
CA LEU A 293 -4.29 15.39 -18.04
C LEU A 293 -3.66 16.24 -16.94
N LYS A 294 -4.40 16.53 -15.86
CA LYS A 294 -3.89 17.23 -14.68
C LYS A 294 -2.79 16.44 -13.97
N ILE A 295 -2.91 15.11 -13.88
CA ILE A 295 -1.85 14.25 -13.35
C ILE A 295 -0.57 14.36 -14.19
N LEU A 296 -0.67 14.21 -15.51
CA LEU A 296 0.50 14.23 -16.39
C LEU A 296 1.19 15.60 -16.46
N THR A 297 0.41 16.68 -16.44
CA THR A 297 0.93 18.06 -16.54
C THR A 297 1.35 18.64 -15.20
N GLY A 298 0.70 18.22 -14.10
CA GLY A 298 0.95 18.73 -12.75
C GLY A 298 2.14 18.10 -12.04
N LYS A 299 2.60 16.92 -12.48
CA LYS A 299 3.62 16.13 -11.75
C LYS A 299 4.93 16.86 -11.46
N LYS A 300 5.32 17.83 -12.30
CA LYS A 300 6.55 18.64 -12.11
C LYS A 300 6.49 19.56 -10.87
N LYS A 301 5.30 19.80 -10.32
CA LYS A 301 5.10 20.63 -9.13
C LYS A 301 5.17 19.83 -7.82
N LEU A 302 5.22 18.49 -7.92
CA LEU A 302 5.21 17.61 -6.75
C LEU A 302 6.61 17.62 -6.12
N LYS A 303 6.63 17.81 -4.79
CA LYS A 303 7.84 18.00 -3.98
C LYS A 303 8.15 16.83 -3.05
N ARG A 304 7.25 15.83 -3.00
CA ARG A 304 7.39 14.64 -2.17
C ARG A 304 7.58 13.41 -3.05
N LEU A 305 8.54 12.58 -2.69
CA LEU A 305 8.86 11.31 -3.35
C LEU A 305 8.65 10.17 -2.36
N ARG A 306 7.77 9.24 -2.67
CA ARG A 306 7.66 7.97 -1.94
C ARG A 306 8.62 6.95 -2.51
N MET A 307 9.49 6.43 -1.66
CA MET A 307 10.35 5.29 -1.93
C MET A 307 9.55 4.00 -1.73
N ILE A 308 8.88 3.55 -2.81
CA ILE A 308 8.04 2.35 -2.81
C ILE A 308 8.87 1.10 -2.49
N SER A 309 10.10 1.04 -2.99
CA SER A 309 10.96 -0.12 -2.77
C SER A 309 12.43 0.22 -2.97
N THR A 310 13.26 -0.40 -2.14
CA THR A 310 14.72 -0.46 -2.27
C THR A 310 15.11 -1.92 -2.15
N ASN A 311 14.95 -2.65 -3.25
CA ASN A 311 15.01 -4.10 -3.27
C ASN A 311 16.32 -4.57 -3.87
N VAL A 312 16.88 -5.63 -3.30
CA VAL A 312 18.11 -6.25 -3.78
C VAL A 312 17.92 -7.77 -3.67
N LEU A 313 18.46 -8.51 -4.64
CA LEU A 313 18.45 -9.97 -4.61
C LEU A 313 19.06 -10.50 -3.29
N PRO A 314 18.54 -11.62 -2.74
CA PRO A 314 18.90 -12.12 -1.41
C PRO A 314 20.41 -12.20 -1.13
N GLU A 315 21.19 -12.64 -2.12
CA GLU A 315 22.65 -12.78 -2.02
C GLU A 315 23.41 -11.45 -1.81
N TYR A 316 22.76 -10.31 -2.09
CA TYR A 316 23.35 -8.97 -2.00
C TYR A 316 22.75 -8.07 -0.89
N GLN A 317 21.71 -8.49 -0.18
CA GLN A 317 20.95 -7.63 0.76
C GLN A 317 21.79 -7.03 1.90
N LYS A 318 22.83 -7.72 2.37
CA LYS A 318 23.69 -7.27 3.48
C LYS A 318 24.93 -6.49 3.03
N TRP A 319 25.07 -6.24 1.73
CA TRP A 319 26.26 -5.62 1.15
C TRP A 319 26.10 -4.12 0.89
N GLY A 320 24.98 -3.52 1.30
CA GLY A 320 24.75 -2.08 1.14
C GLY A 320 24.26 -1.64 -0.24
N LEU A 321 23.97 -2.57 -1.16
CA LEU A 321 23.50 -2.22 -2.52
C LEU A 321 22.19 -1.43 -2.52
N GLY A 322 21.33 -1.61 -1.51
CA GLY A 322 20.14 -0.78 -1.35
C GLY A 322 20.49 0.71 -1.23
N LEU A 323 21.51 1.04 -0.43
CA LEU A 323 22.02 2.42 -0.31
C LEU A 323 22.63 2.92 -1.62
N VAL A 324 23.30 2.05 -2.38
CA VAL A 324 23.84 2.42 -3.71
C VAL A 324 22.70 2.81 -4.66
N THR A 325 21.59 2.06 -4.66
CA THR A 325 20.43 2.41 -5.51
C THR A 325 19.82 3.76 -5.13
N LEU A 326 19.69 4.05 -3.82
CA LEU A 326 19.21 5.33 -3.31
C LEU A 326 20.17 6.48 -3.66
N ALA A 327 21.48 6.28 -3.49
CA ALA A 327 22.49 7.28 -3.80
C ALA A 327 22.46 7.70 -5.27
N ARG A 328 22.23 6.76 -6.21
CA ARG A 328 22.07 7.09 -7.63
C ARG A 328 20.86 7.99 -7.91
N MET A 329 19.77 7.80 -7.18
CA MET A 329 18.56 8.61 -7.36
C MET A 329 18.73 10.03 -6.85
N MET A 330 19.73 10.28 -6.00
CA MET A 330 19.83 11.52 -5.25
C MET A 330 19.98 12.76 -6.17
N PRO A 331 20.94 12.80 -7.11
CA PRO A 331 21.08 13.95 -8.01
C PRO A 331 19.81 14.23 -8.81
N GLY A 332 19.11 13.17 -9.27
CA GLY A 332 17.85 13.29 -10.00
C GLY A 332 16.70 13.84 -9.15
N ALA A 333 16.63 13.47 -7.86
CA ALA A 333 15.63 14.03 -6.95
C ALA A 333 15.91 15.51 -6.62
N ILE A 334 17.17 15.90 -6.44
CA ILE A 334 17.55 17.32 -6.26
C ILE A 334 17.21 18.13 -7.50
N GLU A 335 17.58 17.66 -8.69
CA GLU A 335 17.31 18.36 -9.96
C GLU A 335 15.80 18.48 -10.23
N TYR A 336 15.03 17.44 -9.90
CA TYR A 336 13.57 17.50 -9.98
C TYR A 336 12.96 18.49 -8.96
N GLY A 337 13.70 18.81 -7.90
CA GLY A 337 13.29 19.69 -6.82
C GLY A 337 12.41 18.98 -5.80
N ILE A 338 12.68 17.71 -5.51
CA ILE A 338 12.09 17.00 -4.37
C ILE A 338 12.63 17.65 -3.08
N GLU A 339 11.76 17.78 -2.08
CA GLU A 339 12.07 18.36 -0.76
C GLU A 339 12.02 17.28 0.33
N VAL A 340 11.08 16.31 0.20
CA VAL A 340 10.87 15.23 1.16
C VAL A 340 10.86 13.87 0.47
N GLY A 341 11.72 12.97 0.94
CA GLY A 341 11.64 11.54 0.67
C GLY A 341 10.83 10.83 1.75
N GLU A 342 9.90 9.98 1.36
CA GLU A 342 9.07 9.19 2.28
C GLU A 342 9.40 7.70 2.08
N PHE A 343 9.58 6.95 3.16
CA PHE A 343 9.92 5.54 3.14
C PHE A 343 8.83 4.72 3.85
N SER A 344 8.04 4.00 3.05
CA SER A 344 6.98 3.12 3.52
C SER A 344 6.65 2.02 2.51
N TRP A 345 6.11 0.90 2.94
CA TRP A 345 5.99 0.49 4.34
C TRP A 345 7.27 -0.17 4.80
N ILE A 346 7.73 0.16 6.00
CA ILE A 346 8.76 -0.60 6.66
C ILE A 346 8.13 -1.37 7.80
N LEU A 347 8.08 -2.69 7.68
CA LEU A 347 7.55 -3.58 8.71
C LEU A 347 8.31 -3.42 10.02
N GLU A 348 7.62 -3.46 11.16
CA GLU A 348 8.26 -3.42 12.48
C GLU A 348 9.29 -4.56 12.67
N SER A 349 9.03 -5.72 12.05
CA SER A 349 9.93 -6.87 12.06
C SER A 349 11.18 -6.70 11.18
N ASN A 350 11.25 -5.68 10.33
CA ASN A 350 12.38 -5.42 9.44
C ASN A 350 13.35 -4.39 10.04
N SER A 351 14.06 -4.80 11.09
CA SER A 351 15.01 -3.94 11.82
C SER A 351 16.21 -3.46 11.02
N LEU A 352 16.58 -4.21 9.98
CA LEU A 352 17.61 -3.78 9.05
C LEU A 352 17.18 -2.53 8.29
N SER A 353 15.96 -2.51 7.75
CA SER A 353 15.45 -1.39 6.96
C SER A 353 15.13 -0.17 7.82
N TRP A 354 14.34 -0.32 8.90
CA TRP A 354 13.98 0.86 9.71
C TRP A 354 15.22 1.46 10.39
N GLY A 355 16.14 0.63 10.88
CA GLY A 355 17.40 1.12 11.45
C GLY A 355 18.32 1.80 10.42
N THR A 356 18.20 1.44 9.13
CA THR A 356 18.95 2.08 8.05
C THR A 356 18.41 3.46 7.71
N VAL A 357 17.09 3.62 7.62
CA VAL A 357 16.50 4.94 7.35
C VAL A 357 16.63 5.90 8.52
N GLU A 358 16.56 5.41 9.77
CA GLU A 358 16.80 6.22 10.97
C GLU A 358 18.25 6.73 11.05
N ARG A 359 19.25 5.88 10.74
CA ARG A 359 20.65 6.33 10.58
C ARG A 359 20.83 7.34 9.44
N GLY A 360 19.96 7.26 8.44
CA GLY A 360 19.85 8.24 7.35
C GLY A 360 19.15 9.55 7.74
N GLY A 361 18.82 9.74 9.03
CA GLY A 361 18.16 10.95 9.54
C GLY A 361 16.65 10.99 9.27
N ALA A 362 16.05 9.90 8.78
CA ALA A 362 14.61 9.85 8.58
C ALA A 362 13.87 9.77 9.93
N VAL A 363 12.76 10.47 10.04
CA VAL A 363 11.92 10.53 11.24
C VAL A 363 10.63 9.76 11.00
N ARG A 364 10.22 8.92 11.95
CA ARG A 364 8.95 8.19 11.85
C ARG A 364 7.78 9.17 11.95
N THR A 365 6.92 9.20 10.94
CA THR A 365 5.80 10.15 10.84
C THR A 365 4.44 9.49 10.97
N LYS A 366 4.30 8.23 10.56
CA LYS A 366 3.03 7.49 10.67
C LYS A 366 3.27 6.03 11.04
N VAL A 367 2.27 5.45 11.68
CA VAL A 367 2.18 4.01 11.95
C VAL A 367 0.87 3.48 11.39
N GLN A 368 0.99 2.48 10.53
CA GLN A 368 -0.11 1.67 10.05
C GLN A 368 -0.10 0.34 10.81
N ARG A 369 -1.26 -0.26 11.07
CA ARG A 369 -1.40 -1.50 11.83
C ARG A 369 -2.23 -2.52 11.07
N ILE A 370 -1.75 -3.74 11.04
CA ILE A 370 -2.52 -4.91 10.62
C ILE A 370 -2.93 -5.68 11.88
N TYR A 371 -4.14 -6.21 11.83
CA TYR A 371 -4.77 -6.98 12.87
C TYR A 371 -5.09 -8.40 12.40
N ASP A 372 -5.09 -9.33 13.34
CA ASP A 372 -5.55 -10.70 13.16
C ASP A 372 -6.67 -11.05 14.16
N ARG A 373 -7.46 -12.05 13.81
CA ARG A 373 -8.40 -12.70 14.72
C ARG A 373 -8.67 -14.15 14.29
N SER A 374 -8.81 -15.04 15.26
CA SER A 374 -9.33 -16.38 15.02
C SER A 374 -10.84 -16.36 14.72
N LEU A 375 -11.27 -17.12 13.70
CA LEU A 375 -12.68 -17.32 13.38
C LEU A 375 -13.34 -18.40 14.24
N SER A 376 -12.58 -19.15 15.05
CA SER A 376 -13.13 -20.09 16.03
C SER A 376 -13.98 -19.39 17.08
N ASP A 377 -13.58 -18.18 17.43
CA ASP A 377 -14.13 -17.42 18.57
C ASP A 377 -15.41 -16.66 18.20
N ILE A 378 -15.79 -16.72 16.93
CA ILE A 378 -17.00 -16.08 16.39
C ILE A 378 -18.08 -17.16 16.32
N THR A 379 -19.02 -17.10 17.25
CA THR A 379 -20.25 -17.87 17.23
C THR A 379 -21.15 -17.36 16.10
N ALA A 380 -21.72 -18.28 15.31
CA ALA A 380 -22.80 -17.92 14.41
C ALA A 380 -24.03 -17.62 15.27
N GLU A 381 -24.47 -16.36 15.30
CA GLU A 381 -25.79 -16.00 15.81
C GLU A 381 -26.89 -16.40 14.81
#